data_AF-A0A7X8AI65-F1
#
_entry.id   AF-A0A7X8AI65-F1
#
_cell.length_a   1.000
_cell.length_b   1.000
_cell.length_c   1.000
_cell.angle_alpha   90.00
_cell.angle_beta   90.00
_cell.angle_gamma   90.00
#
_symmetry.space_group_name_H-M   'P 1'
#
loop_
_entity.id
_entity.type
_entity.pdbx_description
1 polymer ?
#
loop_
_entity_poly.entity_id
_entity_poly.type
_entity_poly.pdbx_seq_one_letter_code
_entity_poly.pdbx_strand_id
1 'polypeptide(L)'
;MRLYELMSSGEIARLPDSSSVAGIPVEFSPLVVLFMPFNRVLIGSAFCGSYEVWHWGKMGSYQWNEVTLCHNKAKVFDMGLLGRILLTKESVNMLRKGLLELLEPPGDHEMTISVLHSIMRKRTATTTKKSEIIKPYYMNTLDSCVKDITLETAYWGLRWALHWNMTESVTRMKIWLSRAIDVLDPSYIPPPPMWFSLSKLPDESTLHEWEESGFMTDQLRHFELSKSNPTVIKGVDSYLLRYIYHFKEAFEAQSLYTWLSLSMPLWGDLRTRCLLSLSEVIFACWGFRDAVDGANEMMLYGKSAKEMGNLIAIS
;
A
#
# COMPACT_ATOMS: atom_id res chain seq x y z
N MET A 1 -2.28 14.64 -23.81
CA MET A 1 -0.97 14.38 -23.17
C MET A 1 -0.69 15.49 -22.17
N ARG A 2 -0.26 15.14 -20.96
CA ARG A 2 0.09 16.09 -19.91
C ARG A 2 1.50 16.61 -20.12
N LEU A 3 1.67 17.93 -20.11
CA LEU A 3 2.93 18.63 -20.39
C LEU A 3 3.44 19.37 -19.16
N TYR A 4 4.74 19.29 -18.93
CA TYR A 4 5.45 19.96 -17.85
C TYR A 4 6.73 20.62 -18.37
N GLU A 5 7.18 21.67 -17.69
CA GLU A 5 8.48 22.31 -17.90
C GLU A 5 9.31 22.25 -16.63
N LEU A 6 10.59 21.90 -16.76
CA LEU A 6 11.53 21.88 -15.65
C LEU A 6 12.09 23.28 -15.39
N MET A 7 11.89 23.75 -14.17
CA MET A 7 12.42 25.03 -13.68
C MET A 7 13.88 24.87 -13.21
N SER A 8 14.61 25.97 -13.13
CA SER A 8 16.01 25.99 -12.66
C SER A 8 16.17 25.51 -11.21
N SER A 9 15.12 25.57 -10.40
CA SER A 9 15.08 25.05 -9.03
C SER A 9 15.02 23.51 -8.95
N GLY A 10 14.77 22.82 -10.06
CA GLY A 10 14.46 21.39 -10.08
C GLY A 10 12.99 21.04 -9.85
N GLU A 11 12.15 22.07 -9.66
CA GLU A 11 10.69 21.97 -9.62
C GLU A 11 10.09 21.94 -11.03
N ILE A 12 8.86 21.42 -11.17
CA ILE A 12 8.17 21.36 -12.45
C ILE A 12 6.96 22.27 -12.48
N ALA A 13 6.76 22.97 -13.59
CA ALA A 13 5.57 23.76 -13.88
C ALA A 13 4.64 23.00 -14.84
N ARG A 14 3.33 23.05 -14.58
CA ARG A 14 2.33 22.44 -15.47
C ARG A 14 2.06 23.34 -16.66
N LEU A 15 2.20 22.80 -17.87
CA LEU A 15 1.83 23.47 -19.11
C LEU A 15 0.42 23.04 -19.57
N PRO A 16 -0.23 23.77 -20.51
CA PRO A 16 -1.48 23.32 -21.12
C PRO A 16 -1.35 21.96 -21.81
N ASP A 17 -2.44 21.18 -21.83
CA ASP A 17 -2.45 19.89 -22.52
C ASP A 17 -2.37 20.04 -24.04
N SER A 18 -1.68 19.10 -24.67
CA SER A 18 -1.63 18.97 -26.12
C SER A 18 -1.90 17.53 -26.55
N SER A 19 -2.43 17.35 -27.76
CA SER A 19 -2.56 16.04 -28.40
C SER A 19 -1.27 15.60 -29.08
N SER A 20 -0.41 16.54 -29.48
CA SER A 20 0.86 16.26 -30.14
C SER A 20 1.89 17.36 -29.88
N VAL A 21 3.17 17.00 -29.90
CA VAL A 21 4.29 17.94 -29.82
C VAL A 21 5.31 17.54 -30.87
N ALA A 22 5.68 18.48 -31.74
CA ALA A 22 6.64 18.23 -32.81
C ALA A 22 7.99 17.76 -32.24
N GLY A 23 8.55 16.69 -32.81
CA GLY A 23 9.86 16.14 -32.40
C GLY A 23 9.82 15.13 -31.25
N ILE A 24 8.64 14.82 -30.70
CA ILE A 24 8.43 13.71 -29.77
C ILE A 24 8.11 12.44 -30.56
N PRO A 25 8.80 11.31 -30.30
CA PRO A 25 8.53 10.04 -30.98
C PRO A 25 7.13 9.52 -30.63
N VAL A 26 6.32 9.27 -31.66
CA VAL A 26 4.92 8.82 -31.51
C VAL A 26 4.86 7.35 -31.12
N GLU A 27 5.88 6.57 -31.49
CA GLU A 27 6.05 5.16 -31.15
C GLU A 27 6.02 4.90 -29.64
N PHE A 28 6.43 5.88 -28.81
CA PHE A 28 6.37 5.76 -27.36
C PHE A 28 4.97 5.97 -26.78
N SER A 29 3.98 6.38 -27.59
CA SER A 29 2.62 6.68 -27.14
C SER A 29 2.62 7.59 -25.88
N PRO A 30 3.16 8.82 -26.00
CA PRO A 30 3.47 9.65 -24.83
C PRO A 30 2.19 10.13 -24.12
N LEU A 31 2.15 9.92 -22.80
CA LEU A 31 1.04 10.34 -21.94
C LEU A 31 1.41 11.55 -21.08
N VAL A 32 2.65 11.56 -20.60
CA VAL A 32 3.26 12.65 -19.84
C VAL A 32 4.57 13.06 -20.51
N VAL A 33 4.84 14.36 -20.60
CA VAL A 33 6.09 14.89 -21.14
C VAL A 33 6.60 15.99 -20.24
N LEU A 34 7.89 15.94 -19.94
CA LEU A 34 8.62 17.00 -19.26
C LEU A 34 9.70 17.55 -20.19
N PHE A 35 9.62 18.85 -20.48
CA PHE A 35 10.68 19.59 -21.15
C PHE A 35 11.78 19.96 -20.17
N MET A 36 13.02 19.67 -20.54
CA MET A 36 14.21 19.89 -19.73
C MET A 36 15.24 20.74 -20.50
N PRO A 37 16.19 21.38 -19.78
CA PRO A 37 17.27 22.13 -20.41
C PRO A 37 18.04 21.34 -21.48
N PHE A 38 18.71 22.07 -22.39
CA PHE A 38 19.52 21.50 -23.48
C PHE A 38 18.72 20.67 -24.50
N ASN A 39 17.45 21.05 -24.74
CA ASN A 39 16.54 20.36 -25.65
C ASN A 39 16.37 18.87 -25.27
N ARG A 40 16.34 18.59 -23.97
CA ARG A 40 16.09 17.25 -23.42
C ARG A 40 14.63 17.11 -23.06
N VAL A 41 14.14 15.89 -23.17
CA VAL A 41 12.76 15.55 -22.89
C VAL A 41 12.72 14.24 -22.11
N LEU A 42 11.86 14.20 -21.10
CA LEU A 42 11.50 12.99 -20.38
C LEU A 42 10.04 12.66 -20.74
N ILE A 43 9.81 11.45 -21.23
CA ILE A 43 8.53 10.95 -21.71
C ILE A 43 8.07 9.84 -20.77
N GLY A 44 6.88 9.99 -20.22
CA GLY A 44 6.14 8.96 -19.52
C GLY A 44 5.10 8.33 -20.43
N SER A 45 5.10 7.01 -20.51
CA SER A 45 4.16 6.20 -21.29
C SER A 45 3.67 4.98 -20.51
N ALA A 46 2.78 4.21 -21.13
CA ALA A 46 2.20 3.01 -20.55
C ALA A 46 2.84 1.75 -21.12
N PHE A 47 3.21 0.81 -20.25
CA PHE A 47 3.48 -0.58 -20.60
C PHE A 47 2.31 -1.45 -20.17
N CYS A 48 1.83 -2.31 -21.08
CA CYS A 48 0.64 -3.14 -20.87
C CYS A 48 -0.59 -2.38 -20.32
N GLY A 49 -0.70 -1.07 -20.59
CA GLY A 49 -1.80 -0.21 -20.15
C GLY A 49 -1.79 0.19 -18.65
N SER A 50 -1.00 -0.48 -17.81
CA SER A 50 -1.03 -0.31 -16.35
C SER A 50 0.29 0.13 -15.73
N TYR A 51 1.42 -0.07 -16.39
CA TYR A 51 2.72 0.22 -15.78
C TYR A 51 3.35 1.46 -16.38
N GLU A 52 4.02 2.23 -15.54
CA GLU A 52 4.81 3.36 -15.99
C GLU A 52 6.06 2.90 -16.73
N VAL A 53 6.36 3.57 -17.85
CA VAL A 53 7.67 3.50 -18.50
C VAL A 53 8.14 4.91 -18.78
N TRP A 54 9.41 5.16 -18.50
CA TRP A 54 10.01 6.48 -18.67
C TRP A 54 11.21 6.41 -19.61
N HIS A 55 11.17 7.25 -20.65
CA HIS A 55 12.27 7.42 -21.59
C HIS A 55 12.77 8.85 -21.55
N TRP A 56 14.08 9.04 -21.59
CA TRP A 56 14.63 10.38 -21.73
C TRP A 56 15.64 10.43 -22.87
N GLY A 57 15.70 11.58 -23.52
CA GLY A 57 16.49 11.75 -24.73
C GLY A 57 16.49 13.19 -25.21
N LYS A 58 17.10 13.40 -26.39
CA LYS A 58 17.11 14.69 -27.06
C LYS A 58 15.99 14.73 -28.10
N MET A 59 15.23 15.81 -28.10
CA MET A 59 14.15 16.01 -29.07
C MET A 59 14.69 15.99 -30.51
N GLY A 60 13.99 15.30 -31.42
CA GLY A 60 14.42 15.13 -32.81
C GLY A 60 15.65 14.23 -33.01
N SER A 61 16.10 13.50 -31.99
CA SER A 61 17.14 12.48 -32.11
C SER A 61 16.58 11.07 -31.97
N TYR A 62 17.32 10.08 -32.45
CA TYR A 62 17.01 8.66 -32.29
C TYR A 62 17.56 8.05 -30.99
N GLN A 63 18.26 8.84 -30.16
CA GLN A 63 18.91 8.34 -28.94
C GLN A 63 18.00 8.58 -27.73
N TRP A 64 17.35 7.51 -27.30
CA TRP A 64 16.48 7.47 -26.12
C TRP A 64 16.97 6.39 -25.18
N ASN A 65 17.01 6.70 -23.89
CA ASN A 65 17.36 5.75 -22.86
C ASN A 65 16.16 5.56 -21.93
N GLU A 66 15.90 4.32 -21.55
CA GLU A 66 14.96 4.03 -20.48
C GLU A 66 15.54 4.47 -19.13
N VAL A 67 14.69 5.01 -18.26
CA VAL A 67 15.06 5.43 -16.91
C VAL A 67 13.98 5.05 -15.92
N THR A 68 14.38 4.82 -14.67
CA THR A 68 13.43 4.63 -13.57
C THR A 68 13.31 5.90 -12.75
N LEU A 69 12.07 6.26 -12.41
CA LEU A 69 11.73 7.25 -11.41
C LEU A 69 11.26 6.52 -10.15
N CYS A 70 11.90 6.77 -9.01
CA CYS A 70 11.57 6.10 -7.75
C CYS A 70 10.77 7.03 -6.83
N HIS A 71 9.75 6.50 -6.16
CA HIS A 71 8.98 7.26 -5.17
C HIS A 71 9.90 7.88 -4.11
N ASN A 72 9.63 9.12 -3.73
CA ASN A 72 10.36 9.87 -2.69
C ASN A 72 11.89 9.96 -2.90
N LYS A 73 12.36 9.78 -4.14
CA LYS A 73 13.78 9.93 -4.48
C LYS A 73 13.95 10.95 -5.60
N ALA A 74 14.86 11.90 -5.40
CA ALA A 74 15.28 12.82 -6.45
C ALA A 74 15.95 12.04 -7.60
N LYS A 75 15.85 12.58 -8.82
CA LYS A 75 16.48 12.01 -10.01
C LYS A 75 17.50 13.00 -10.56
N VAL A 76 18.72 12.52 -10.77
CA VAL A 76 19.78 13.30 -11.42
C VAL A 76 20.08 12.66 -12.78
N PHE A 77 20.06 13.48 -13.82
CA PHE A 77 20.50 13.11 -15.15
C PHE A 77 21.87 13.72 -15.41
N ASP A 78 22.88 12.89 -15.56
CA ASP A 78 24.24 13.33 -15.87
C ASP A 78 24.40 13.50 -17.37
N MET A 79 24.73 14.72 -17.80
CA MET A 79 24.97 15.09 -19.19
C MET A 79 26.47 15.24 -19.49
N GLY A 80 27.35 14.79 -18.59
CA GLY A 80 28.79 14.93 -18.70
C GLY A 80 29.20 16.40 -18.69
N LEU A 81 29.85 16.85 -19.77
CA LEU A 81 30.37 18.22 -19.90
C LEU A 81 29.28 19.30 -19.92
N LEU A 82 28.03 18.94 -20.23
CA LEU A 82 26.89 19.86 -20.25
C LEU A 82 26.25 20.06 -18.86
N GLY A 83 26.77 19.38 -17.83
CA GLY A 83 26.31 19.50 -16.45
C GLY A 83 25.30 18.42 -16.05
N ARG A 84 24.47 18.75 -15.05
CA ARG A 84 23.49 17.83 -14.46
C ARG A 84 22.12 18.47 -14.43
N ILE A 85 21.10 17.67 -14.71
CA ILE A 85 19.69 18.05 -14.59
C ILE A 85 19.13 17.37 -13.34
N LEU A 86 18.58 18.15 -12.42
CA LEU A 86 18.01 17.66 -11.17
C LEU A 86 16.47 17.72 -11.23
N LEU A 87 15.82 16.61 -10.89
CA LEU A 87 14.42 16.58 -10.47
C LEU A 87 14.37 16.35 -8.97
N THR A 88 13.69 17.25 -8.25
CA THR A 88 13.44 17.08 -6.82
C THR A 88 12.55 15.85 -6.56
N LYS A 89 12.51 15.39 -5.30
CA LYS A 89 11.66 14.26 -4.90
C LYS A 89 10.17 14.58 -5.14
N GLU A 90 9.78 15.84 -4.94
CA GLU A 90 8.42 16.35 -5.18
C GLU A 90 8.07 16.29 -6.66
N SER A 91 8.96 16.78 -7.54
CA SER A 91 8.79 16.72 -8.99
C SER A 91 8.66 15.28 -9.50
N VAL A 92 9.50 14.37 -8.99
CA VAL A 92 9.42 12.94 -9.34
C VAL A 92 8.07 12.37 -8.94
N ASN A 93 7.61 12.62 -7.72
CA ASN A 93 6.30 12.15 -7.25
C ASN A 93 5.14 12.73 -8.09
N MET A 94 5.20 14.01 -8.45
CA MET A 94 4.18 14.66 -9.28
C MET A 94 4.13 14.09 -10.69
N LEU A 95 5.27 13.80 -11.32
CA LEU A 95 5.33 13.19 -12.65
C LEU A 95 4.76 11.77 -12.63
N ARG A 96 5.16 10.96 -11.64
CA ARG A 96 4.66 9.59 -11.48
C ARG A 96 3.15 9.58 -11.25
N LYS A 97 2.65 10.37 -10.30
CA LYS A 97 1.20 10.53 -10.07
C LYS A 97 0.49 11.01 -11.35
N GLY A 98 1.07 11.99 -12.03
CA GLY A 98 0.56 12.53 -13.29
C GLY A 98 0.43 11.48 -14.40
N LEU A 99 1.31 10.49 -14.43
CA LEU A 99 1.25 9.37 -15.37
C LEU A 99 0.25 8.31 -14.91
N LEU A 100 0.33 7.86 -13.66
CA LEU A 100 -0.51 6.79 -13.11
C LEU A 100 -2.00 7.12 -13.19
N GLU A 101 -2.40 8.37 -12.96
CA GLU A 101 -3.79 8.83 -13.11
C GLU A 101 -4.35 8.66 -14.54
N LEU A 102 -3.49 8.49 -15.55
CA LEU A 102 -3.89 8.25 -16.93
C LEU A 102 -3.91 6.75 -17.29
N LEU A 103 -3.42 5.87 -16.41
CA LEU A 103 -3.31 4.44 -16.65
C LEU A 103 -4.51 3.67 -16.11
N GLU A 104 -4.66 2.41 -16.54
CA GLU A 104 -5.59 1.48 -15.90
C GLU A 104 -4.94 0.86 -14.65
N PRO A 105 -5.61 0.87 -13.48
CA PRO A 105 -5.11 0.18 -12.30
C PRO A 105 -4.87 -1.30 -12.62
N PRO A 106 -3.74 -1.88 -12.19
CA PRO A 106 -3.43 -3.28 -12.48
C PRO A 106 -4.38 -4.25 -11.74
N GLY A 107 -4.42 -5.50 -12.22
CA GLY A 107 -5.22 -6.57 -11.61
C GLY A 107 -6.66 -6.66 -12.12
N ASP A 108 -7.29 -7.80 -11.86
CA ASP A 108 -8.61 -8.16 -12.38
C ASP A 108 -9.74 -7.71 -11.44
N HIS A 109 -10.68 -6.92 -11.96
CA HIS A 109 -11.81 -6.39 -11.19
C HIS A 109 -12.77 -7.48 -10.72
N GLU A 110 -13.17 -8.38 -11.62
CA GLU A 110 -14.19 -9.42 -11.37
C GLU A 110 -13.69 -10.45 -10.35
N MET A 111 -12.44 -10.87 -10.47
CA MET A 111 -11.79 -11.76 -9.52
C MET A 111 -11.72 -11.11 -8.14
N THR A 112 -11.35 -9.83 -8.06
CA THR A 112 -11.27 -9.09 -6.80
C THR A 112 -12.64 -9.00 -6.13
N ILE A 113 -13.67 -8.63 -6.88
CA ILE A 113 -15.05 -8.56 -6.39
C ILE A 113 -15.53 -9.92 -5.90
N SER A 114 -15.30 -10.99 -6.67
CA SER A 114 -15.67 -12.35 -6.29
C SER A 114 -15.03 -12.80 -4.97
N VAL A 115 -13.73 -12.50 -4.79
CA VAL A 115 -13.01 -12.80 -3.54
C VAL A 115 -13.59 -11.99 -2.39
N LEU A 116 -13.76 -10.68 -2.55
CA LEU A 116 -14.31 -9.80 -1.51
C LEU A 116 -15.72 -10.27 -1.08
N HIS A 117 -16.61 -10.57 -2.05
CA HIS A 117 -17.92 -11.14 -1.78
C HIS A 117 -17.87 -12.46 -1.01
N SER A 118 -16.98 -13.37 -1.40
CA SER A 118 -16.81 -14.65 -0.73
C SER A 118 -16.42 -14.47 0.74
N ILE A 119 -15.58 -13.48 1.05
CA ILE A 119 -15.18 -13.14 2.41
C ILE A 119 -16.35 -12.51 3.18
N MET A 120 -17.02 -11.52 2.61
CA MET A 120 -18.14 -10.82 3.24
C MET A 120 -19.32 -11.75 3.52
N ARG A 121 -19.67 -12.63 2.57
CA ARG A 121 -20.74 -13.64 2.75
C ARG A 121 -20.43 -14.62 3.88
N LYS A 122 -19.18 -15.04 4.03
CA LYS A 122 -18.77 -15.91 5.14
C LYS A 122 -18.90 -15.20 6.47
N ARG A 123 -18.51 -13.93 6.54
CA ARG A 123 -18.66 -13.09 7.74
C ARG A 123 -20.13 -13.01 8.17
N THR A 124 -21.03 -12.61 7.28
CA THR A 124 -22.46 -12.46 7.61
C THR A 124 -23.10 -13.76 8.07
N ALA A 125 -22.75 -14.89 7.43
CA ALA A 125 -23.20 -16.23 7.84
C ALA A 125 -22.69 -16.66 9.22
N THR A 126 -21.49 -16.23 9.62
CA THR A 126 -20.95 -16.51 10.96
C THR A 126 -21.54 -15.61 12.05
N THR A 127 -21.86 -14.35 11.72
CA THR A 127 -22.48 -13.40 12.67
C THR A 127 -23.92 -13.79 12.98
N THR A 128 -24.71 -14.17 11.96
CA THR A 128 -26.10 -14.63 12.15
C THR A 128 -26.22 -15.89 13.01
N LYS A 129 -25.18 -16.73 13.10
CA LYS A 129 -25.15 -17.89 13.99
C LYS A 129 -24.73 -17.58 15.44
N LYS A 130 -24.18 -16.40 15.71
CA LYS A 130 -23.66 -16.01 17.04
C LYS A 130 -24.49 -14.94 17.76
N SER A 131 -25.44 -14.30 17.08
CA SER A 131 -26.28 -13.25 17.67
C SER A 131 -27.76 -13.43 17.31
N GLU A 132 -28.53 -14.08 18.17
CA GLU A 132 -29.82 -13.49 18.52
C GLU A 132 -29.49 -12.25 19.36
N ILE A 133 -30.02 -11.09 18.97
CA ILE A 133 -29.78 -9.75 19.53
C ILE A 133 -28.48 -9.08 19.03
N ILE A 134 -28.55 -8.52 17.82
CA ILE A 134 -28.31 -7.09 17.50
C ILE A 134 -29.02 -6.88 16.15
N LYS A 135 -30.02 -6.00 16.10
CA LYS A 135 -30.67 -5.61 14.84
C LYS A 135 -29.63 -4.94 13.94
N PRO A 136 -29.50 -5.32 12.66
CA PRO A 136 -28.61 -4.62 11.75
C PRO A 136 -29.20 -3.25 11.43
N TYR A 137 -28.69 -2.21 12.09
CA TYR A 137 -28.93 -0.82 11.72
C TYR A 137 -28.09 -0.44 10.49
N TYR A 138 -28.26 -1.15 9.38
CA TYR A 138 -27.73 -0.76 8.05
C TYR A 138 -28.63 -1.25 6.90
N MET A 139 -29.94 -1.38 7.16
CA MET A 139 -30.94 -1.48 6.11
C MET A 139 -31.92 -0.34 6.31
N ASN A 140 -31.65 0.76 5.60
CA ASN A 140 -32.56 1.83 5.16
C ASN A 140 -31.81 3.16 5.21
N THR A 141 -31.08 3.47 4.13
CA THR A 141 -31.04 4.82 3.56
C THR A 141 -30.42 4.72 2.18
N LEU A 142 -31.30 4.74 1.18
CA LEU A 142 -31.00 4.76 -0.24
C LEU A 142 -30.45 6.15 -0.68
N ASP A 143 -29.75 6.88 0.20
CA ASP A 143 -29.54 8.32 0.01
C ASP A 143 -28.26 8.92 0.65
N SER A 144 -27.23 8.12 0.90
CA SER A 144 -25.91 8.68 1.24
C SER A 144 -24.81 8.05 0.39
N CYS A 145 -24.31 8.82 -0.58
CA CYS A 145 -23.12 8.53 -1.38
C CYS A 145 -21.83 8.62 -0.54
N VAL A 146 -21.81 7.98 0.64
CA VAL A 146 -20.61 7.84 1.46
C VAL A 146 -19.96 6.53 1.04
N LYS A 147 -18.85 6.62 0.30
CA LYS A 147 -18.02 5.45 0.01
C LYS A 147 -17.57 4.86 1.36
N ASP A 148 -17.89 3.60 1.60
CA ASP A 148 -17.30 2.86 2.70
C ASP A 148 -15.79 2.73 2.44
N ILE A 149 -15.01 3.57 3.13
CA ILE A 149 -13.54 3.64 3.00
C ILE A 149 -12.91 2.29 3.35
N THR A 150 -13.52 1.53 4.25
CA THR A 150 -13.06 0.19 4.63
C THR A 150 -13.20 -0.77 3.46
N LEU A 151 -14.36 -0.80 2.80
CA LEU A 151 -14.58 -1.64 1.63
C LEU A 151 -13.73 -1.20 0.44
N GLU A 152 -13.53 0.11 0.26
CA GLU A 152 -12.63 0.63 -0.77
C GLU A 152 -11.19 0.18 -0.53
N THR A 153 -10.70 0.31 0.72
CA THR A 153 -9.37 -0.12 1.12
C THR A 153 -9.21 -1.63 0.93
N ALA A 154 -10.22 -2.41 1.32
CA ALA A 154 -10.24 -3.85 1.14
C ALA A 154 -10.19 -4.25 -0.33
N TYR A 155 -10.98 -3.60 -1.17
CA TYR A 155 -11.03 -3.84 -2.61
C TYR A 155 -9.65 -3.59 -3.24
N TRP A 156 -9.09 -2.41 -3.02
CA TRP A 156 -7.80 -2.05 -3.62
C TRP A 156 -6.65 -2.89 -3.09
N GLY A 157 -6.62 -3.15 -1.78
CA GLY A 157 -5.66 -4.04 -1.15
C GLY A 157 -5.69 -5.46 -1.74
N LEU A 158 -6.89 -6.04 -1.86
CA LEU A 158 -7.06 -7.36 -2.48
C LEU A 158 -6.66 -7.35 -3.95
N ARG A 159 -7.06 -6.33 -4.72
CA ARG A 159 -6.71 -6.24 -6.15
C ARG A 159 -5.19 -6.21 -6.34
N TRP A 160 -4.49 -5.41 -5.54
CA TRP A 160 -3.04 -5.33 -5.55
C TRP A 160 -2.39 -6.68 -5.21
N ALA A 161 -2.82 -7.32 -4.11
CA ALA A 161 -2.26 -8.60 -3.70
C ALA A 161 -2.53 -9.73 -4.71
N LEU A 162 -3.73 -9.78 -5.28
CA LEU A 162 -4.09 -10.77 -6.30
C LEU A 162 -3.27 -10.57 -7.58
N HIS A 163 -3.08 -9.32 -7.99
CA HIS A 163 -2.28 -8.98 -9.16
C HIS A 163 -0.84 -9.48 -9.06
N TRP A 164 -0.21 -9.33 -7.88
CA TRP A 164 1.15 -9.79 -7.62
C TRP A 164 1.23 -11.23 -7.09
N ASN A 165 0.14 -11.98 -7.11
CA ASN A 165 0.05 -13.35 -6.58
C ASN A 165 0.54 -13.48 -5.11
N MET A 166 0.28 -12.46 -4.29
CA MET A 166 0.65 -12.42 -2.87
C MET A 166 -0.38 -13.19 -2.02
N THR A 167 -0.37 -14.52 -2.14
CA THR A 167 -1.37 -15.40 -1.52
C THR A 167 -1.44 -15.28 0.01
N GLU A 168 -0.30 -15.00 0.66
CA GLU A 168 -0.24 -14.82 2.11
C GLU A 168 -0.89 -13.51 2.53
N SER A 169 -0.67 -12.42 1.79
CA SER A 169 -1.34 -11.13 2.02
C SER A 169 -2.86 -11.27 1.87
N VAL A 170 -3.34 -11.99 0.86
CA VAL A 170 -4.77 -12.30 0.69
C VAL A 170 -5.32 -13.07 1.89
N THR A 171 -4.56 -14.05 2.41
CA THR A 171 -4.95 -14.84 3.58
C THR A 171 -5.03 -13.98 4.84
N ARG A 172 -4.07 -13.07 5.06
CA ARG A 172 -4.07 -12.13 6.19
C ARG A 172 -5.20 -11.12 6.08
N MET A 173 -5.41 -10.51 4.92
CA MET A 173 -6.54 -9.62 4.64
C MET A 173 -7.88 -10.31 4.89
N LYS A 174 -8.02 -11.59 4.53
CA LYS A 174 -9.22 -12.37 4.83
C LYS A 174 -9.47 -12.50 6.34
N ILE A 175 -8.43 -12.66 7.16
CA ILE A 175 -8.57 -12.72 8.63
C ILE A 175 -9.07 -11.36 9.15
N TRP A 176 -8.45 -10.26 8.69
CA TRP A 176 -8.90 -8.90 9.02
C TRP A 176 -10.37 -8.69 8.64
N LEU A 177 -10.71 -8.89 7.37
CA LEU A 177 -12.04 -8.65 6.83
C LEU A 177 -13.13 -9.51 7.46
N SER A 178 -12.82 -10.75 7.84
CA SER A 178 -13.82 -11.65 8.41
C SER A 178 -13.99 -11.52 9.92
N ARG A 179 -12.97 -11.06 10.66
CA ARG A 179 -12.97 -11.12 12.13
C ARG A 179 -12.67 -9.81 12.85
N ALA A 180 -12.04 -8.85 12.21
CA ALA A 180 -11.49 -7.64 12.86
C ALA A 180 -11.81 -6.32 12.16
N ILE A 181 -12.56 -6.35 11.06
CA ILE A 181 -12.92 -5.18 10.24
C ILE A 181 -13.63 -4.07 11.03
N ASP A 182 -14.44 -4.40 12.05
CA ASP A 182 -15.13 -3.40 12.90
C ASP A 182 -14.21 -2.75 13.95
N VAL A 183 -13.00 -3.29 14.14
CA VAL A 183 -12.00 -2.77 15.08
C VAL A 183 -10.89 -2.05 14.31
N LEU A 184 -10.48 -2.63 13.19
CA LEU A 184 -9.41 -2.17 12.31
C LEU A 184 -10.04 -1.48 11.10
N ASP A 185 -10.52 -0.25 11.31
CA ASP A 185 -11.17 0.56 10.27
C ASP A 185 -10.23 1.68 9.82
N PRO A 186 -9.86 1.72 8.51
CA PRO A 186 -8.96 2.72 7.96
C PRO A 186 -9.51 4.16 8.03
N SER A 187 -10.81 4.33 8.25
CA SER A 187 -11.46 5.63 8.44
C SER A 187 -11.09 6.27 9.78
N TYR A 188 -10.76 5.45 10.79
CA TYR A 188 -10.58 5.91 12.17
C TYR A 188 -9.17 5.71 12.70
N ILE A 189 -8.47 4.64 12.27
CA ILE A 189 -7.14 4.32 12.79
C ILE A 189 -6.15 3.95 11.69
N PRO A 190 -4.87 4.34 11.81
CA PRO A 190 -3.82 3.81 10.95
C PRO A 190 -3.50 2.35 11.30
N PRO A 191 -2.83 1.61 10.40
CA PRO A 191 -2.27 0.31 10.72
C PRO A 191 -1.37 0.37 11.97
N PRO A 192 -1.51 -0.54 12.93
CA PRO A 192 -0.65 -0.55 14.12
C PRO A 192 0.83 -0.72 13.75
N PRO A 193 1.77 -0.13 14.52
CA PRO A 193 3.20 -0.24 14.26
C PRO A 193 3.67 -1.69 14.20
N MET A 194 4.40 -2.01 13.15
CA MET A 194 4.90 -3.35 12.89
C MET A 194 6.32 -3.29 12.32
N TRP A 195 7.22 -4.08 12.88
CA TRP A 195 8.62 -4.17 12.47
C TRP A 195 8.94 -5.58 11.98
N PHE A 196 9.87 -5.65 11.03
CA PHE A 196 10.25 -6.87 10.34
C PHE A 196 11.77 -7.00 10.32
N SER A 197 12.30 -8.15 10.71
CA SER A 197 13.73 -8.43 10.65
C SER A 197 13.99 -9.86 10.20
N LEU A 198 15.01 -10.04 9.39
CA LEU A 198 15.56 -11.37 9.10
C LEU A 198 16.52 -11.84 10.20
N SER A 199 16.91 -10.93 11.09
CA SER A 199 17.69 -11.20 12.30
C SER A 199 16.77 -11.43 13.49
N LYS A 200 17.22 -12.25 14.44
CA LYS A 200 16.46 -12.53 15.68
C LYS A 200 16.22 -11.27 16.52
N LEU A 201 17.08 -10.27 16.36
CA LEU A 201 16.99 -8.98 17.03
C LEU A 201 16.62 -7.90 16.01
N PRO A 202 15.80 -6.91 16.43
CA PRO A 202 15.60 -5.69 15.66
C PRO A 202 16.86 -4.83 15.66
N ASP A 203 16.88 -3.77 14.85
CA ASP A 203 17.99 -2.81 14.85
C ASP A 203 18.00 -1.91 16.09
N GLU A 204 19.15 -1.28 16.36
CA GLU A 204 19.34 -0.40 17.52
C GLU A 204 18.35 0.78 17.54
N SER A 205 17.97 1.31 16.37
CA SER A 205 16.96 2.36 16.27
C SER A 205 15.58 1.90 16.74
N THR A 206 15.17 0.70 16.36
CA THR A 206 13.89 0.11 16.78
C THR A 206 13.91 -0.23 18.27
N LEU A 207 15.05 -0.71 18.79
CA LEU A 207 15.19 -0.95 20.23
C LEU A 207 15.02 0.34 21.02
N HIS A 208 15.68 1.42 20.60
CA HIS A 208 15.54 2.73 21.23
C HIS A 208 14.10 3.24 21.18
N GLU A 209 13.41 3.11 20.03
CA GLU A 209 11.99 3.46 19.89
C GLU A 209 11.09 2.68 20.88
N TRP A 210 11.39 1.41 21.12
CA TRP A 210 10.64 0.58 22.07
C TRP A 210 10.93 0.94 23.53
N GLU A 211 12.18 1.28 23.85
CA GLU A 211 12.55 1.76 25.19
C GLU A 211 11.85 3.10 25.51
N GLU A 212 11.82 4.03 24.55
CA GLU A 212 11.04 5.28 24.65
C GLU A 212 9.54 5.02 24.81
N SER A 213 9.03 3.94 24.19
CA SER A 213 7.64 3.49 24.31
C SER A 213 7.34 2.74 25.63
N GLY A 214 8.31 2.64 26.53
CA GLY A 214 8.15 2.07 27.88
C GLY A 214 8.38 0.57 27.98
N PHE A 215 8.99 -0.07 26.97
CA PHE A 215 9.43 -1.46 27.05
C PHE A 215 10.85 -1.54 27.60
N MET A 216 11.00 -2.04 28.83
CA MET A 216 12.31 -2.13 29.48
C MET A 216 13.18 -3.22 28.85
N THR A 217 14.50 -3.02 28.82
CA THR A 217 15.49 -3.96 28.25
C THR A 217 15.35 -5.39 28.80
N ASP A 218 15.06 -5.55 30.09
CA ASP A 218 14.82 -6.88 30.70
C ASP A 218 13.54 -7.55 30.19
N GLN A 219 12.50 -6.78 29.85
CA GLN A 219 11.29 -7.34 29.23
C GLN A 219 11.57 -7.80 27.80
N LEU A 220 12.44 -7.10 27.06
CA LEU A 220 12.83 -7.47 25.71
C LEU A 220 13.65 -8.78 25.68
N ARG A 221 14.47 -9.04 26.72
CA ARG A 221 15.15 -10.34 26.91
C ARG A 221 14.19 -11.52 27.01
N HIS A 222 12.94 -11.31 27.45
CA HIS A 222 11.95 -12.39 27.43
C HIS A 222 11.67 -12.91 26.01
N PHE A 223 11.77 -12.07 24.98
CA PHE A 223 11.66 -12.57 23.61
C PHE A 223 12.81 -13.52 23.29
N GLU A 224 14.05 -13.18 23.62
CA GLU A 224 15.22 -14.01 23.30
C GLU A 224 15.13 -15.41 23.90
N LEU A 225 14.61 -15.49 25.13
CA LEU A 225 14.50 -16.69 25.94
C LEU A 225 13.24 -17.50 25.64
N SER A 226 12.17 -16.85 25.16
CA SER A 226 10.90 -17.52 24.90
C SER A 226 10.98 -18.44 23.68
N LYS A 227 10.62 -19.71 23.91
CA LYS A 227 10.41 -20.73 22.86
C LYS A 227 9.00 -20.68 22.25
N SER A 228 8.08 -19.90 22.81
CA SER A 228 6.71 -19.81 22.30
C SER A 228 6.64 -18.92 21.06
N ASN A 229 5.74 -19.27 20.14
CA ASN A 229 5.48 -18.49 18.94
C ASN A 229 3.98 -18.49 18.64
N PRO A 230 3.27 -17.34 18.76
CA PRO A 230 3.76 -16.02 19.15
C PRO A 230 4.12 -15.87 20.63
N THR A 231 4.93 -14.87 20.97
CA THR A 231 5.20 -14.41 22.36
C THR A 231 4.61 -13.01 22.55
N VAL A 232 4.16 -12.66 23.75
CA VAL A 232 3.66 -11.33 24.09
C VAL A 232 4.28 -10.84 25.39
N ILE A 233 4.61 -9.55 25.44
CA ILE A 233 4.96 -8.83 26.67
C ILE A 233 3.99 -7.66 26.85
N LYS A 234 3.72 -7.33 28.11
CA LYS A 234 2.88 -6.18 28.49
C LYS A 234 3.81 -5.04 28.94
N GLY A 235 3.75 -3.92 28.22
CA GLY A 235 4.40 -2.67 28.61
C GLY A 235 3.50 -1.84 29.54
N VAL A 236 3.80 -0.55 29.65
CA VAL A 236 3.02 0.39 30.47
C VAL A 236 1.64 0.63 29.85
N ASP A 237 1.60 1.05 28.58
CA ASP A 237 0.38 1.46 27.88
C ASP A 237 0.06 0.62 26.63
N SER A 238 0.87 -0.40 26.36
CA SER A 238 0.79 -1.21 25.14
C SER A 238 1.23 -2.66 25.35
N TYR A 239 0.89 -3.51 24.39
CA TYR A 239 1.39 -4.87 24.27
C TYR A 239 2.33 -4.97 23.08
N LEU A 240 3.48 -5.60 23.27
CA LEU A 240 4.41 -5.94 22.20
C LEU A 240 4.34 -7.44 21.96
N LEU A 241 3.99 -7.82 20.73
CA LEU A 241 3.90 -9.19 20.30
C LEU A 241 5.07 -9.50 19.37
N ARG A 242 5.64 -10.70 19.49
CA ARG A 242 6.60 -11.25 18.53
C ARG A 242 6.03 -12.49 17.89
N TYR A 243 6.16 -12.58 16.58
CA TYR A 243 5.90 -13.78 15.80
C TYR A 243 7.06 -14.10 14.89
N ILE A 244 7.40 -15.38 14.82
CA ILE A 244 8.43 -15.92 13.95
C ILE A 244 7.69 -16.57 12.78
N TYR A 245 7.75 -15.93 11.62
CA TYR A 245 7.15 -16.43 10.40
C TYR A 245 8.18 -17.26 9.63
N HIS A 246 7.78 -18.48 9.25
CA HIS A 246 8.59 -19.39 8.44
C HIS A 246 8.03 -19.41 7.02
N PHE A 247 8.85 -19.03 6.05
CA PHE A 247 8.48 -19.08 4.64
C PHE A 247 8.32 -20.53 4.19
N LYS A 248 7.31 -20.78 3.35
CA LYS A 248 6.97 -22.14 2.88
C LYS A 248 7.78 -22.62 1.68
N GLU A 249 8.37 -21.72 0.89
CA GLU A 249 8.90 -22.09 -0.44
C GLU A 249 10.26 -21.45 -0.75
N ALA A 250 10.36 -20.12 -0.84
CA ALA A 250 11.57 -19.47 -1.39
C ALA A 250 12.72 -19.24 -0.39
N PHE A 251 12.44 -19.29 0.91
CA PHE A 251 13.40 -18.92 1.97
C PHE A 251 13.30 -19.85 3.18
N GLU A 252 13.14 -21.16 2.97
CA GLU A 252 12.92 -22.14 4.06
C GLU A 252 13.99 -22.07 5.18
N ALA A 253 15.22 -21.65 4.85
CA ALA A 253 16.31 -21.49 5.81
C ALA A 253 16.25 -20.19 6.63
N GLN A 254 15.39 -19.23 6.27
CA GLN A 254 15.33 -17.91 6.89
C GLN A 254 13.97 -17.69 7.55
N SER A 255 14.00 -17.22 8.80
CA SER A 255 12.78 -16.83 9.51
C SER A 255 12.62 -15.33 9.48
N LEU A 256 11.40 -14.87 9.25
CA LEU A 256 11.04 -13.46 9.39
C LEU A 256 10.52 -13.24 10.80
N TYR A 257 11.25 -12.45 11.57
CA TYR A 257 10.81 -11.99 12.88
C TYR A 257 9.92 -10.77 12.68
N THR A 258 8.71 -10.84 13.22
CA THR A 258 7.72 -9.78 13.14
C THR A 258 7.38 -9.34 14.56
N TRP A 259 7.41 -8.03 14.79
CA TRP A 259 6.96 -7.43 16.04
C TRP A 259 5.79 -6.51 15.79
N LEU A 260 4.80 -6.55 16.67
CA LEU A 260 3.57 -5.77 16.57
C LEU A 260 3.31 -5.09 17.91
N SER A 261 3.19 -3.76 17.88
CA SER A 261 2.78 -2.97 19.05
C SER A 261 1.29 -2.64 18.96
N LEU A 262 0.56 -2.89 20.04
CA LEU A 262 -0.87 -2.59 20.16
C LEU A 262 -1.15 -1.78 21.41
N SER A 263 -1.95 -0.73 21.27
CA SER A 263 -2.48 0.00 22.43
C SER A 263 -3.38 -0.93 23.28
N MET A 264 -3.48 -0.64 24.58
CA MET A 264 -4.33 -1.40 25.50
C MET A 264 -5.80 -1.51 25.03
N PRO A 265 -6.45 -0.45 24.50
CA PRO A 265 -7.82 -0.57 23.97
C PRO A 265 -7.91 -1.50 22.77
N LEU A 266 -7.00 -1.35 21.79
CA LEU A 266 -7.01 -2.16 20.58
C LEU A 266 -6.73 -3.63 20.88
N TRP A 267 -5.83 -3.91 21.82
CA TRP A 267 -5.61 -5.25 22.34
C TRP A 267 -6.88 -5.86 22.93
N GLY A 268 -7.61 -5.10 23.75
CA GLY A 268 -8.88 -5.51 24.34
C GLY A 268 -9.92 -5.85 23.29
N ASP A 269 -10.06 -5.01 22.27
CA ASP A 269 -10.99 -5.26 21.17
C ASP A 269 -10.61 -6.53 20.38
N LEU A 270 -9.34 -6.72 20.05
CA LEU A 270 -8.93 -7.88 19.26
C LEU A 270 -8.98 -9.21 20.04
N ARG A 271 -8.54 -9.22 21.30
CA ARG A 271 -8.44 -10.45 22.12
C ARG A 271 -9.75 -10.79 22.83
N THR A 272 -10.48 -9.79 23.31
CA THR A 272 -11.67 -9.98 24.14
C THR A 272 -12.95 -9.84 23.33
N ARG A 273 -13.06 -8.83 22.46
CA ARG A 273 -14.26 -8.61 21.63
C ARG A 273 -14.28 -9.54 20.40
N CYS A 274 -13.18 -9.62 19.66
CA CYS A 274 -13.08 -10.46 18.45
C CYS A 274 -12.63 -11.91 18.72
N LEU A 275 -12.19 -12.20 19.95
CA LEU A 275 -11.72 -13.53 20.39
C LEU A 275 -10.64 -14.12 19.46
N LEU A 276 -9.74 -13.27 18.95
CA LEU A 276 -8.64 -13.69 18.07
C LEU A 276 -7.56 -14.37 18.89
N SER A 277 -6.99 -15.49 18.44
CA SER A 277 -5.74 -16.03 18.99
C SER A 277 -4.56 -15.07 18.75
N LEU A 278 -3.42 -15.26 19.44
CA LEU A 278 -2.25 -14.38 19.26
C LEU A 278 -1.78 -14.31 17.79
N SER A 279 -1.79 -15.43 17.08
CA SER A 279 -1.41 -15.47 15.66
C SER A 279 -2.42 -14.74 14.79
N GLU A 280 -3.72 -14.87 15.11
CA GLU A 280 -4.78 -14.18 14.37
C GLU A 280 -4.78 -12.68 14.63
N VAL A 281 -4.42 -12.21 15.83
CA VAL A 281 -4.19 -10.79 16.09
C VAL A 281 -3.13 -10.23 15.15
N ILE A 282 -1.97 -10.91 15.08
CA ILE A 282 -0.86 -10.47 14.23
C ILE A 282 -1.27 -10.50 12.76
N PHE A 283 -1.91 -11.58 12.30
CA PHE A 283 -2.35 -11.68 10.91
C PHE A 283 -3.48 -10.72 10.55
N ALA A 284 -4.39 -10.39 11.47
CA ALA A 284 -5.41 -9.37 11.24
C ALA A 284 -4.76 -7.98 11.08
N CYS A 285 -3.87 -7.59 12.00
CA CYS A 285 -3.19 -6.30 11.93
C CYS A 285 -2.27 -6.20 10.70
N TRP A 286 -1.56 -7.27 10.36
CA TRP A 286 -0.74 -7.32 9.16
C TRP A 286 -1.60 -7.30 7.90
N GLY A 287 -2.70 -8.05 7.85
CA GLY A 287 -3.65 -8.01 6.73
C GLY A 287 -4.26 -6.63 6.53
N PHE A 288 -4.60 -5.93 7.62
CA PHE A 288 -5.05 -4.54 7.56
C PHE A 288 -3.97 -3.61 6.97
N ARG A 289 -2.72 -3.76 7.42
CA ARG A 289 -1.57 -3.02 6.86
C ARG A 289 -1.37 -3.31 5.37
N ASP A 290 -1.41 -4.59 4.97
CA ASP A 290 -1.30 -4.99 3.55
C ASP A 290 -2.39 -4.34 2.70
N ALA A 291 -3.61 -4.25 3.23
CA ALA A 291 -4.73 -3.63 2.52
C ALA A 291 -4.54 -2.12 2.37
N VAL A 292 -4.13 -1.42 3.43
CA VAL A 292 -3.85 0.02 3.39
C VAL A 292 -2.67 0.32 2.45
N ASP A 293 -1.59 -0.45 2.51
CA ASP A 293 -0.42 -0.28 1.64
C ASP A 293 -0.82 -0.50 0.17
N GLY A 294 -1.55 -1.58 -0.13
CA GLY A 294 -2.06 -1.83 -1.48
C GLY A 294 -3.05 -0.77 -1.97
N ALA A 295 -3.91 -0.27 -1.08
CA ALA A 295 -4.83 0.81 -1.41
C ALA A 295 -4.11 2.12 -1.73
N ASN A 296 -3.07 2.47 -0.98
CA ASN A 296 -2.26 3.65 -1.24
C ASN A 296 -1.60 3.59 -2.63
N GLU A 297 -1.07 2.43 -3.03
CA GLU A 297 -0.50 2.24 -4.37
C GLU A 297 -1.56 2.35 -5.47
N MET A 298 -2.71 1.70 -5.30
CA MET A 298 -3.79 1.69 -6.30
C MET A 298 -4.51 3.03 -6.43
N MET A 299 -4.59 3.80 -5.34
CA MET A 299 -5.19 5.15 -5.36
C MET A 299 -4.40 6.15 -6.21
N LEU A 300 -3.11 5.90 -6.49
CA LEU A 300 -2.31 6.74 -7.39
C LEU A 300 -2.87 6.75 -8.83
N TYR A 301 -3.66 5.75 -9.21
CA TYR A 301 -4.30 5.66 -10.52
C TYR A 301 -5.58 6.51 -10.63
N GLY A 302 -6.05 7.12 -9.53
CA GLY A 302 -7.14 8.10 -9.55
C GLY A 302 -8.55 7.56 -9.90
N LYS A 303 -8.77 6.23 -9.93
CA LYS A 303 -10.04 5.61 -10.40
C LYS A 303 -11.07 5.25 -9.32
N SER A 304 -10.89 5.76 -8.10
CA SER A 304 -11.71 5.43 -6.93
C SER A 304 -13.23 5.54 -7.11
N ALA A 305 -13.77 6.40 -7.97
CA ALA A 305 -15.23 6.59 -8.05
C ALA A 305 -15.93 5.66 -9.04
N LYS A 306 -15.31 5.37 -10.19
CA LYS A 306 -15.95 4.62 -11.29
C LYS A 306 -16.01 3.12 -10.98
N GLU A 307 -14.97 2.58 -10.37
CA GLU A 307 -14.91 1.16 -10.00
C GLU A 307 -15.71 0.87 -8.71
N MET A 308 -15.76 1.82 -7.78
CA MET A 308 -16.63 1.74 -6.59
C MET A 308 -18.12 1.80 -6.96
N GLY A 309 -18.50 2.42 -8.08
CA GLY A 309 -19.87 2.37 -8.60
C GLY A 309 -20.41 0.93 -8.78
N ASN A 310 -19.52 -0.02 -9.11
CA ASN A 310 -19.85 -1.44 -9.20
C ASN A 310 -19.88 -2.15 -7.83
N LEU A 311 -19.18 -1.60 -6.82
CA LEU A 311 -19.21 -2.10 -5.44
C LEU A 311 -20.50 -1.68 -4.68
N ILE A 312 -21.23 -0.66 -5.14
CA ILE A 312 -22.50 -0.22 -4.53
C ILE A 312 -23.62 -1.27 -4.71
N ALA A 313 -23.50 -2.20 -5.66
CA ALA A 313 -24.42 -3.33 -5.79
C ALA A 313 -24.24 -4.41 -4.70
N ILE A 314 -23.28 -4.22 -3.78
CA ILE A 314 -22.84 -5.22 -2.80
C ILE A 314 -23.32 -4.90 -1.37
N SER A 315 -23.82 -3.68 -1.12
CA SER A 315 -24.37 -3.26 0.18
C SER A 315 -25.83 -3.62 0.34
#